data_AF-A0A9D7QIJ0-F1
#
_entry.id   AF-A0A9D7QIJ0-F1
#
_cell.length_a   1.000
_cell.length_b   1.000
_cell.length_c   1.000
_cell.angle_alpha   90.00
_cell.angle_beta   90.00
_cell.angle_gamma   90.00
#
_symmetry.space_group_name_H-M   'P 1'
#
loop_
_entity.id
_entity.type
_entity.pdbx_description
1 polymer ?
#
loop_
_entity_poly.entity_id
_entity_poly.type
_entity_poly.pdbx_seq_one_letter_code
_entity_poly.pdbx_strand_id
1 'polypeptide(L)'
;MRLDKIIARGRIVDLHSLTLQGALQELLSACVEKFPDLKPEALLKGLLARESTMTTYLGLGVALPHVRVKMNRRYVLAIGRSRAGIRHDGAKDDEKVRLIFMLIAGQEARDYLQVLASIARQVREADLVENLVGAPDLDALYERLLGGFGGIRPVHAQQNRINKLMFNEAQRVAKGAECGAIMVFGDTFVGGIQAGALQAKIKTILVTRNPIEPSEDQKEFAETIQVRSFTTQRMAQLRSAILVALTRGIVAYNDRVCCIGGVTGSNQFDTLAVVDIEREFQSVLTGQSQLLPEDVKAEVLERVIAVATELAVEGREGRPVGCLFVVGDSDRVEQLSKPLVLNPFYGYKEEDRNILNPFMDETVKEYSSIDGAFVIRGDGVVVSAGSLIQAVDTNNVLPSGLGTRHAAASAVSLAAQCIAIVVSSSTSQVMLFRRGVMLPLTEKRR
;
A
#
# COMPACT_ATOMS: atom_id res chain seq x y z
N MET A 1 -7.06 -10.85 -0.24
CA MET A 1 -7.19 -12.15 0.46
C MET A 1 -7.90 -11.88 1.78
N ARG A 2 -8.89 -12.69 2.20
CA ARG A 2 -9.56 -12.46 3.49
C ARG A 2 -8.65 -12.91 4.64
N LEU A 3 -8.33 -12.01 5.58
CA LEU A 3 -7.43 -12.32 6.71
C LEU A 3 -8.14 -13.14 7.78
N ASP A 4 -9.47 -13.04 7.90
CA ASP A 4 -10.32 -13.89 8.75
C ASP A 4 -10.03 -15.40 8.57
N LYS A 5 -9.78 -15.84 7.33
CA LYS A 5 -9.55 -17.25 6.97
C LYS A 5 -8.27 -17.84 7.56
N ILE A 6 -7.30 -17.00 7.92
CA ILE A 6 -6.03 -17.45 8.52
C ILE A 6 -5.99 -17.26 10.04
N ILE A 7 -6.93 -16.49 10.61
CA ILE A 7 -7.08 -16.29 12.05
C ILE A 7 -7.87 -17.46 12.64
N ALA A 8 -7.22 -18.23 13.51
CA ALA A 8 -7.86 -19.34 14.21
C ALA A 8 -7.94 -19.03 15.72
N ARG A 9 -9.13 -19.20 16.32
CA ARG A 9 -9.35 -18.95 17.76
C ARG A 9 -8.31 -19.65 18.64
N GLY A 10 -7.97 -20.91 18.31
CA GLY A 10 -6.97 -21.70 19.05
C GLY A 10 -5.51 -21.28 18.85
N ARG A 11 -5.21 -20.20 18.11
CA ARG A 11 -3.85 -19.66 17.92
C ARG A 11 -3.74 -18.22 18.43
N ILE A 12 -4.68 -17.80 19.27
CA ILE A 12 -4.69 -16.50 19.92
C ILE A 12 -4.44 -16.74 21.40
N VAL A 13 -3.40 -16.13 21.94
CA VAL A 13 -2.94 -16.38 23.32
C VAL A 13 -2.58 -15.09 24.03
N ASP A 14 -2.73 -15.09 25.35
CA ASP A 14 -2.10 -14.09 26.21
C ASP A 14 -0.66 -14.52 26.49
N LEU A 15 0.28 -13.62 26.24
CA LEU A 15 1.71 -13.83 26.36
C LEU A 15 2.19 -13.49 27.77
N HIS A 16 2.98 -14.38 28.35
CA HIS A 16 3.52 -14.23 29.70
C HIS A 16 4.99 -13.80 29.69
N SER A 17 5.75 -14.21 28.67
CA SER A 17 7.13 -13.79 28.48
C SER A 17 7.23 -12.28 28.32
N LEU A 18 8.29 -11.71 28.88
CA LEU A 18 8.67 -10.31 28.72
C LEU A 18 9.75 -10.11 27.65
N THR A 19 10.19 -11.18 27.01
CA THR A 19 11.16 -11.17 25.90
C THR A 19 10.51 -11.65 24.61
N LEU A 20 10.95 -11.10 23.48
CA LEU A 20 10.47 -11.51 22.16
C LEU A 20 10.68 -13.01 21.92
N GLN A 21 11.86 -13.54 22.27
CA GLN A 21 12.16 -14.96 22.09
C GLN A 21 11.18 -15.87 22.86
N GLY A 22 10.91 -15.58 24.15
CA GLY A 22 9.97 -16.37 24.93
C GLY A 22 8.54 -16.25 24.40
N ALA A 23 8.13 -15.06 23.94
CA ALA A 23 6.82 -14.86 23.34
C ALA A 23 6.64 -15.63 22.03
N LEU A 24 7.69 -15.70 21.19
CA LEU A 24 7.70 -16.53 19.99
C LEU A 24 7.61 -18.03 20.32
N GLN A 25 8.25 -18.49 21.40
CA GLN A 25 8.13 -19.87 21.87
C GLN A 25 6.69 -20.20 22.31
N GLU A 26 6.03 -19.30 23.04
CA GLU A 26 4.61 -19.44 23.42
C GLU A 26 3.72 -19.51 22.16
N LEU A 27 3.93 -18.64 21.18
CA LEU A 27 3.16 -18.63 19.93
C LEU A 27 3.37 -19.87 19.07
N LEU A 28 4.62 -20.34 18.96
CA LEU A 28 4.93 -21.58 18.24
C LEU A 28 4.27 -22.78 18.91
N SER A 29 4.28 -22.84 20.25
CA SER A 29 3.61 -23.91 21.00
C SER A 29 2.11 -23.92 20.72
N ALA A 30 1.46 -22.75 20.68
CA ALA A 30 0.04 -22.63 20.39
C ALA A 30 -0.39 -23.02 18.96
N CYS A 31 0.51 -22.97 17.97
CA CYS A 31 0.15 -23.23 16.57
C CYS A 31 0.76 -24.49 15.95
N VAL A 32 1.89 -24.99 16.45
CA VAL A 32 2.66 -26.07 15.80
C VAL A 32 2.27 -27.47 16.28
N GLU A 33 1.63 -27.63 17.45
CA GLU A 33 1.20 -28.96 17.95
C GLU A 33 0.37 -29.76 16.95
N LYS A 34 -0.39 -29.08 16.09
CA LYS A 34 -1.26 -29.72 15.08
C LYS A 34 -0.54 -30.01 13.76
N PHE A 35 0.74 -29.67 13.63
CA PHE A 35 1.49 -29.66 12.37
C PHE A 35 2.84 -30.37 12.51
N PRO A 36 2.89 -31.71 12.32
CA PRO A 36 4.12 -32.49 12.48
C PRO A 36 5.26 -32.09 11.52
N ASP A 37 4.91 -31.47 10.39
CA ASP A 37 5.83 -30.96 9.38
C ASP A 37 6.56 -29.67 9.82
N LEU A 38 6.10 -29.03 10.90
CA LEU A 38 6.64 -27.79 11.42
C LEU A 38 7.42 -28.09 12.71
N LYS A 39 8.73 -27.82 12.72
CA LYS A 39 9.59 -28.03 13.90
C LYS A 39 9.76 -26.71 14.66
N PRO A 40 9.28 -26.57 15.92
CA PRO A 40 9.32 -25.32 16.67
C PRO A 40 10.72 -24.71 16.79
N GLU A 41 11.74 -25.51 17.07
CA GLU A 41 13.12 -25.04 17.22
C GLU A 41 13.68 -24.42 15.93
N ALA A 42 13.44 -25.07 14.78
CA ALA A 42 13.88 -24.57 13.48
C ALA A 42 13.14 -23.29 13.09
N LEU A 43 11.84 -23.22 13.38
CA LEU A 43 11.01 -22.03 13.16
C LEU A 43 11.48 -20.86 14.02
N LEU A 44 11.71 -21.09 15.32
CA LEU A 44 12.22 -20.08 16.24
C LEU A 44 13.56 -19.51 15.76
N LYS A 45 14.49 -20.39 15.36
CA LYS A 45 15.79 -19.97 14.82
C LYS A 45 15.62 -19.11 13.56
N GLY A 46 14.70 -19.50 12.65
CA GLY A 46 14.41 -18.73 11.44
C GLY A 46 13.80 -17.36 11.75
N LEU A 47 12.85 -17.29 12.67
CA LEU A 47 12.21 -16.04 13.13
C LEU A 47 13.22 -15.09 13.76
N LEU A 48 14.06 -15.58 14.68
CA LEU A 48 15.09 -14.76 15.33
C LEU A 48 16.18 -14.30 14.34
N ALA A 49 16.58 -15.16 13.40
CA ALA A 49 17.51 -14.75 12.35
C ALA A 49 16.91 -13.63 11.49
N ARG A 50 15.61 -13.71 11.16
CA ARG A 50 14.92 -12.65 10.42
C ARG A 50 14.82 -11.35 11.22
N GLU A 51 14.52 -11.44 12.51
CA GLU A 51 14.49 -10.29 13.41
C GLU A 51 15.85 -9.58 13.50
N SER A 52 16.93 -10.37 13.57
CA SER A 52 18.30 -9.82 13.65
C SER A 52 18.76 -9.10 12.38
N THR A 53 18.13 -9.38 11.24
CA THR A 53 18.43 -8.70 9.96
C THR A 53 17.77 -7.33 9.91
N MET A 54 16.50 -7.25 10.34
CA MET A 54 15.71 -6.04 10.38
C MET A 54 14.57 -6.27 11.36
N THR A 55 14.34 -5.31 12.26
CA THR A 55 13.23 -5.34 13.21
C THR A 55 11.91 -5.64 12.53
N THR A 56 11.08 -6.47 13.16
CA THR A 56 9.68 -6.69 12.73
C THR A 56 8.70 -5.85 13.53
N TYR A 57 9.20 -4.90 14.32
CA TYR A 57 8.41 -3.88 14.97
C TYR A 57 7.82 -2.89 13.95
N LEU A 58 6.53 -2.59 14.08
CA LEU A 58 5.78 -1.72 13.19
C LEU A 58 5.41 -0.36 13.82
N GLY A 59 5.82 -0.12 15.06
CA GLY A 59 5.30 0.98 15.88
C GLY A 59 4.05 0.60 16.69
N LEU A 60 3.61 1.53 17.55
CA LEU A 60 2.37 1.41 18.36
C LEU A 60 2.29 0.16 19.25
N GLY A 61 3.43 -0.44 19.60
CA GLY A 61 3.47 -1.67 20.39
C GLY A 61 3.09 -2.93 19.61
N VAL A 62 3.25 -2.95 18.27
CA VAL A 62 2.95 -4.11 17.42
C VAL A 62 4.20 -4.65 16.73
N ALA A 63 4.37 -5.97 16.75
CA ALA A 63 5.39 -6.68 15.96
C ALA A 63 4.76 -7.74 15.05
N LEU A 64 5.39 -7.97 13.88
CA LEU A 64 4.94 -8.96 12.89
C LEU A 64 6.08 -9.93 12.48
N PRO A 65 6.59 -10.76 13.42
CA PRO A 65 7.63 -11.75 13.13
C PRO A 65 7.17 -12.76 12.09
N HIS A 66 8.03 -13.08 11.11
CA HIS A 66 7.63 -13.96 10.01
C HIS A 66 8.78 -14.82 9.48
N VAL A 67 8.41 -15.99 8.94
CA VAL A 67 9.38 -16.94 8.36
C VAL A 67 8.75 -17.74 7.21
N ARG A 68 9.56 -18.09 6.20
CA ARG A 68 9.17 -18.98 5.11
C ARG A 68 9.74 -20.38 5.29
N VAL A 69 8.89 -21.39 5.17
CA VAL A 69 9.27 -22.80 5.34
C VAL A 69 8.60 -23.70 4.31
N LYS A 70 9.21 -24.86 4.07
CA LYS A 70 8.59 -25.90 3.23
C LYS A 70 7.43 -26.52 4.00
N MET A 71 6.20 -26.25 3.58
CA MET A 71 4.99 -26.85 4.12
C MET A 71 3.89 -26.90 3.06
N ASN A 72 2.94 -27.82 3.22
CA ASN A 72 1.82 -27.97 2.28
C ASN A 72 0.75 -26.86 2.44
N ARG A 73 0.79 -26.13 3.54
CA ARG A 73 -0.14 -25.04 3.85
C ARG A 73 0.43 -23.74 3.31
N ARG A 74 -0.45 -22.83 2.89
CA ARG A 74 -0.01 -21.51 2.42
C ARG A 74 0.43 -20.61 3.57
N TYR A 75 -0.37 -20.55 4.65
CA TYR A 75 -0.14 -19.65 5.77
C TYR A 75 -0.56 -20.27 7.11
N VAL A 76 0.18 -19.96 8.17
CA VAL A 76 -0.20 -20.16 9.57
C VAL A 76 0.05 -18.85 10.31
N LEU A 77 -1.01 -18.24 10.82
CA LEU A 77 -0.96 -17.03 11.65
C LEU A 77 -1.24 -17.40 13.10
N ALA A 78 -0.42 -16.90 14.02
CA ALA A 78 -0.66 -16.93 15.46
C ALA A 78 -0.57 -15.50 16.02
N ILE A 79 -1.42 -15.17 17.00
CA ILE A 79 -1.53 -13.82 17.54
C ILE A 79 -1.36 -13.88 19.04
N GLY A 80 -0.44 -13.08 19.56
CA GLY A 80 -0.15 -13.00 20.99
C GLY A 80 -0.41 -11.61 21.53
N ARG A 81 -1.11 -11.50 22.65
CA ARG A 81 -1.29 -10.25 23.38
C ARG A 81 -0.50 -10.28 24.68
N SER A 82 0.40 -9.32 24.88
CA SER A 82 1.08 -9.11 26.16
C SER A 82 0.46 -7.92 26.89
N ARG A 83 -0.10 -8.16 28.08
CA ARG A 83 -0.61 -7.09 28.95
C ARG A 83 0.50 -6.31 29.64
N ALA A 84 1.58 -6.98 30.00
CA ALA A 84 2.74 -6.36 30.66
C ALA A 84 3.64 -5.59 29.67
N GLY A 85 3.57 -5.96 28.39
CA GLY A 85 4.44 -5.47 27.34
C GLY A 85 5.78 -6.22 27.32
N ILE A 86 6.25 -6.51 26.11
CA ILE A 86 7.49 -7.23 25.82
C ILE A 86 8.58 -6.21 25.48
N ARG A 87 9.77 -6.42 26.05
CA ARG A 87 10.96 -5.67 25.67
C ARG A 87 11.41 -6.09 24.28
N HIS A 88 11.63 -5.11 23.41
CA HIS A 88 12.02 -5.31 22.03
C HIS A 88 13.08 -4.27 21.66
N ASP A 89 14.19 -4.73 21.09
CA ASP A 89 15.37 -3.89 20.83
C ASP A 89 15.14 -2.81 19.76
N GLY A 90 14.07 -2.94 18.97
CA GLY A 90 13.67 -2.00 17.92
C GLY A 90 12.57 -1.02 18.33
N ALA A 91 12.08 -1.07 19.57
CA ALA A 91 11.15 -0.08 20.11
C ALA A 91 11.91 1.06 20.81
N LYS A 92 11.36 2.28 20.81
CA LYS A 92 11.92 3.39 21.62
C LYS A 92 11.90 2.99 23.11
N ASP A 93 12.78 3.54 23.94
CA ASP A 93 12.99 3.11 25.35
C ASP A 93 11.70 3.00 26.20
N ASP A 94 10.62 3.70 25.84
CA ASP A 94 9.33 3.67 26.56
C ASP A 94 8.20 2.88 25.82
N GLU A 95 8.46 2.38 24.61
CA GLU A 95 7.50 1.61 23.82
C GLU A 95 7.72 0.10 24.02
N LYS A 96 6.69 -0.60 24.51
CA LYS A 96 6.71 -2.06 24.66
C LYS A 96 5.81 -2.73 23.63
N VAL A 97 6.24 -3.88 23.12
CA VAL A 97 5.40 -4.69 22.22
C VAL A 97 4.28 -5.33 23.03
N ARG A 98 3.04 -5.02 22.69
CA ARG A 98 1.82 -5.57 23.32
C ARG A 98 1.05 -6.51 22.41
N LEU A 99 1.27 -6.47 21.11
CA LEU A 99 0.70 -7.41 20.15
C LEU A 99 1.79 -7.99 19.24
N ILE A 100 1.76 -9.31 19.07
CA ILE A 100 2.63 -10.02 18.14
C ILE A 100 1.76 -10.80 17.16
N PHE A 101 1.94 -10.54 15.87
CA PHE A 101 1.34 -11.29 14.79
C PHE A 101 2.43 -12.16 14.15
N MET A 102 2.50 -13.45 14.51
CA MET A 102 3.51 -14.35 13.97
C MET A 102 3.00 -15.05 12.72
N LEU A 103 3.64 -14.82 11.56
CA LEU A 103 3.26 -15.43 10.28
C LEU A 103 4.29 -16.46 9.81
N ILE A 104 3.86 -17.72 9.67
CA ILE A 104 4.62 -18.77 8.99
C ILE A 104 4.02 -18.94 7.59
N ALA A 105 4.81 -18.72 6.56
CA ALA A 105 4.40 -18.83 5.16
C ALA A 105 5.04 -20.02 4.45
N GLY A 106 4.28 -20.69 3.58
CA GLY A 106 4.81 -21.76 2.74
C GLY A 106 5.78 -21.18 1.70
N GLN A 107 6.84 -21.90 1.37
CA GLN A 107 7.81 -21.44 0.35
C GLN A 107 7.15 -21.15 -1.01
N GLU A 108 6.10 -21.89 -1.37
CA GLU A 108 5.33 -21.69 -2.62
C GLU A 108 4.31 -20.52 -2.56
N ALA A 109 4.11 -19.89 -1.40
CA ALA A 109 3.19 -18.77 -1.24
C ALA A 109 3.79 -17.47 -1.79
N ARG A 110 3.63 -17.23 -3.10
CA ARG A 110 4.20 -16.06 -3.81
C ARG A 110 3.63 -14.71 -3.34
N ASP A 111 2.42 -14.72 -2.79
CA ASP A 111 1.66 -13.55 -2.31
C ASP A 111 1.87 -13.25 -0.82
N TYR A 112 2.80 -13.93 -0.13
CA TYR A 112 2.96 -13.74 1.32
C TYR A 112 3.32 -12.30 1.74
N LEU A 113 4.09 -11.57 0.91
CA LEU A 113 4.38 -10.16 1.17
C LEU A 113 3.12 -9.29 1.14
N GLN A 114 2.16 -9.62 0.27
CA GLN A 114 0.86 -8.94 0.25
C GLN A 114 0.08 -9.22 1.55
N VAL A 115 0.17 -10.44 2.09
CA VAL A 115 -0.45 -10.80 3.37
C VAL A 115 0.18 -10.01 4.52
N LEU A 116 1.50 -9.98 4.59
CA LEU A 116 2.23 -9.17 5.57
C LEU A 116 1.87 -7.68 5.45
N ALA A 117 1.88 -7.13 4.23
CA ALA A 117 1.51 -5.74 3.98
C ALA A 117 0.07 -5.45 4.42
N SER A 118 -0.85 -6.39 4.22
CA SER A 118 -2.24 -6.23 4.65
C SER A 118 -2.40 -6.23 6.17
N ILE A 119 -1.73 -7.16 6.87
CA ILE A 119 -1.74 -7.20 8.35
C ILE A 119 -1.10 -5.94 8.91
N ALA A 120 0.11 -5.60 8.44
CA ALA A 120 0.87 -4.44 8.87
C ALA A 120 0.12 -3.12 8.63
N ARG A 121 -0.74 -3.06 7.62
CA ARG A 121 -1.56 -1.88 7.34
C ARG A 121 -2.70 -1.71 8.33
N GLN A 122 -3.39 -2.80 8.71
CA GLN A 122 -4.51 -2.71 9.64
C GLN A 122 -4.01 -2.34 11.05
N VAL A 123 -2.90 -2.93 11.49
CA VAL A 123 -2.34 -2.69 12.84
C VAL A 123 -1.56 -1.37 12.99
N ARG A 124 -1.63 -0.47 12.00
CA ARG A 124 -1.08 0.89 12.08
C ARG A 124 -2.09 1.93 12.57
N GLU A 125 -3.36 1.55 12.75
CA GLU A 125 -4.37 2.42 13.32
C GLU A 125 -4.31 2.34 14.86
N ALA A 126 -3.91 3.43 15.52
CA ALA A 126 -3.75 3.47 16.98
C ALA A 126 -5.02 3.05 17.73
N ASP A 127 -6.19 3.54 17.29
CA ASP A 127 -7.49 3.19 17.87
C ASP A 127 -7.78 1.69 17.78
N LEU A 128 -7.41 1.04 16.66
CA LEU A 128 -7.57 -0.40 16.50
C LEU A 128 -6.65 -1.15 17.46
N VAL A 129 -5.37 -0.75 17.54
CA VAL A 129 -4.40 -1.40 18.42
C VAL A 129 -4.80 -1.28 19.89
N GLU A 130 -5.23 -0.10 20.33
CA GLU A 130 -5.75 0.10 21.69
C GLU A 130 -6.99 -0.76 21.97
N ASN A 131 -7.91 -0.85 21.01
CA ASN A 131 -9.08 -1.70 21.11
C ASN A 131 -8.69 -3.18 21.24
N LEU A 132 -7.76 -3.67 20.43
CA LEU A 132 -7.29 -5.06 20.51
C LEU A 132 -6.62 -5.35 21.86
N VAL A 133 -5.70 -4.49 22.30
CA VAL A 133 -5.01 -4.65 23.59
C VAL A 133 -6.02 -4.62 24.75
N GLY A 134 -6.98 -3.71 24.72
CA GLY A 134 -7.99 -3.50 25.77
C GLY A 134 -9.08 -4.57 25.88
N ALA A 135 -9.04 -5.62 25.05
CA ALA A 135 -10.04 -6.69 25.14
C ALA A 135 -10.01 -7.38 26.54
N PRO A 136 -11.17 -7.67 27.16
CA PRO A 136 -11.19 -8.26 28.51
C PRO A 136 -10.62 -9.68 28.55
N ASP A 137 -10.83 -10.47 27.50
CA ASP A 137 -10.42 -11.88 27.39
C ASP A 137 -10.06 -12.25 25.93
N LEU A 138 -9.66 -13.49 25.71
CA LEU A 138 -9.24 -13.99 24.38
C LEU A 138 -10.41 -14.12 23.39
N ASP A 139 -11.63 -14.34 23.89
CA ASP A 139 -12.82 -14.44 23.04
C ASP A 139 -13.18 -13.06 22.49
N ALA A 140 -13.23 -12.04 23.35
CA ALA A 140 -13.41 -10.66 22.95
C ALA A 140 -12.26 -10.17 22.06
N LEU A 141 -11.02 -10.61 22.31
CA LEU A 141 -9.89 -10.33 21.42
C LEU A 141 -10.12 -10.96 20.04
N TYR A 142 -10.53 -12.23 19.97
CA TYR A 142 -10.84 -12.91 18.71
C TYR A 142 -11.97 -12.21 17.95
N GLU A 143 -13.06 -11.84 18.61
CA GLU A 143 -14.16 -11.11 17.97
C GLU A 143 -13.73 -9.72 17.48
N ARG A 144 -12.90 -9.00 18.25
CA ARG A 144 -12.34 -7.70 17.82
C ARG A 144 -11.33 -7.87 16.69
N LEU A 145 -10.56 -8.96 16.67
CA LEU A 145 -9.68 -9.30 15.56
C LEU A 145 -10.53 -9.62 14.32
N LEU A 146 -11.56 -10.45 14.41
CA LEU A 146 -12.46 -10.68 13.28
C LEU A 146 -13.20 -9.41 12.84
N GLY A 147 -13.59 -8.53 13.75
CA GLY A 147 -14.24 -7.26 13.43
C GLY A 147 -13.29 -6.18 12.91
N GLY A 148 -12.02 -6.18 13.33
CA GLY A 148 -11.01 -5.21 12.91
C GLY A 148 -10.26 -5.64 11.65
N PHE A 149 -9.91 -6.93 11.56
CA PHE A 149 -9.36 -7.55 10.35
C PHE A 149 -10.44 -7.79 9.31
N GLY A 150 -11.68 -8.12 9.72
CA GLY A 150 -12.86 -8.31 8.86
C GLY A 150 -13.61 -7.02 8.49
N GLY A 151 -12.97 -5.86 8.68
CA GLY A 151 -13.55 -4.55 8.43
C GLY A 151 -14.42 -4.08 9.59
N ILE A 152 -14.01 -2.97 10.21
CA ILE A 152 -14.81 -2.21 11.17
C ILE A 152 -16.23 -2.10 10.60
N ARG A 153 -17.23 -2.66 11.30
CA ARG A 153 -18.63 -2.37 10.98
C ARG A 153 -18.77 -0.85 10.95
N PRO A 154 -19.13 -0.24 9.79
CA PRO A 154 -19.19 1.20 9.70
C PRO A 154 -20.11 1.72 10.80
N VAL A 155 -19.63 2.73 11.54
CA VAL A 155 -20.51 3.65 12.26
C VAL A 155 -21.56 4.07 11.25
N HIS A 156 -22.83 3.79 11.53
CA HIS A 156 -23.89 3.85 10.54
C HIS A 156 -23.92 5.23 9.88
N ALA A 157 -23.46 5.32 8.64
CA ALA A 157 -23.68 6.52 7.84
C ALA A 157 -25.20 6.66 7.70
N GLN A 158 -25.78 7.68 8.33
CA GLN A 158 -27.15 8.09 8.05
C GLN A 158 -27.20 8.47 6.57
N GLN A 159 -27.64 7.54 5.72
CA GLN A 159 -27.84 7.82 4.32
C GLN A 159 -28.95 8.85 4.19
N ASN A 160 -28.55 10.10 3.96
CA ASN A 160 -29.49 11.17 3.70
C ASN A 160 -30.06 11.05 2.27
N ARG A 161 -31.29 11.53 2.05
CA ARG A 161 -32.01 11.53 0.76
C ARG A 161 -31.16 12.08 -0.39
N ILE A 162 -30.27 13.02 -0.09
CA ILE A 162 -29.33 13.63 -1.04
C ILE A 162 -28.37 12.60 -1.64
N ASN A 163 -27.78 11.70 -0.84
CA ASN A 163 -26.80 10.73 -1.34
C ASN A 163 -27.43 9.73 -2.32
N LYS A 164 -28.66 9.28 -2.02
CA LYS A 164 -29.44 8.43 -2.93
C LYS A 164 -29.77 9.15 -4.23
N LEU A 165 -30.18 10.42 -4.15
CA LEU A 165 -30.44 11.24 -5.33
C LEU A 165 -29.18 11.39 -6.20
N MET A 166 -28.06 11.79 -5.60
CA MET A 166 -26.78 11.98 -6.30
C MET A 166 -26.33 10.69 -7.00
N PHE A 167 -26.43 9.54 -6.33
CA PHE A 167 -26.08 8.27 -6.94
C PHE A 167 -27.00 7.90 -8.11
N ASN A 168 -28.31 8.10 -7.96
CA ASN A 168 -29.27 7.85 -9.06
C ASN A 168 -28.99 8.75 -10.27
N GLU A 169 -28.65 10.02 -10.05
CA GLU A 169 -28.25 10.92 -11.15
C GLU A 169 -26.92 10.48 -11.76
N ALA A 170 -25.96 9.97 -10.98
CA ALA A 170 -24.73 9.38 -11.52
C ALA A 170 -24.99 8.22 -12.46
N GLN A 171 -25.98 7.37 -12.19
CA GLN A 171 -26.35 6.30 -13.11
C GLN A 171 -26.92 6.85 -14.43
N ARG A 172 -27.71 7.92 -14.37
CA ARG A 172 -28.26 8.56 -15.58
C ARG A 172 -27.18 9.25 -16.40
N VAL A 173 -26.29 9.98 -15.74
CA VAL A 173 -25.14 10.63 -16.38
C VAL A 173 -24.21 9.58 -16.99
N ALA A 174 -23.87 8.52 -16.25
CA ALA A 174 -23.05 7.43 -16.76
C ALA A 174 -23.67 6.79 -18.02
N LYS A 175 -24.98 6.54 -18.02
CA LYS A 175 -25.67 6.02 -19.19
C LYS A 175 -25.67 7.00 -20.36
N GLY A 176 -25.96 8.28 -20.12
CA GLY A 176 -26.03 9.31 -21.15
C GLY A 176 -24.66 9.68 -21.75
N ALA A 177 -23.58 9.54 -20.98
CA ALA A 177 -22.21 9.78 -21.41
C ALA A 177 -21.49 8.52 -21.94
N GLU A 178 -22.19 7.38 -21.98
CA GLU A 178 -21.67 6.07 -22.40
C GLU A 178 -20.48 5.60 -21.56
N CYS A 179 -20.54 5.83 -20.24
CA CYS A 179 -19.50 5.37 -19.33
C CYS A 179 -19.54 3.84 -19.16
N GLY A 180 -18.37 3.20 -19.27
CA GLY A 180 -18.19 1.77 -19.02
C GLY A 180 -18.26 1.38 -17.55
N ALA A 181 -18.01 2.34 -16.64
CA ALA A 181 -18.12 2.13 -15.20
C ALA A 181 -18.49 3.40 -14.41
N ILE A 182 -18.99 3.21 -13.19
CA ILE A 182 -19.17 4.24 -12.17
C ILE A 182 -18.12 4.02 -11.08
N MET A 183 -17.29 5.01 -10.78
CA MET A 183 -16.34 4.98 -9.65
C MET A 183 -16.92 5.73 -8.46
N VAL A 184 -17.09 5.05 -7.33
CA VAL A 184 -17.68 5.60 -6.12
C VAL A 184 -16.59 5.82 -5.08
N PHE A 185 -16.38 7.06 -4.63
CA PHE A 185 -15.39 7.38 -3.60
C PHE A 185 -15.98 7.14 -2.21
N GLY A 186 -15.61 6.01 -1.62
CA GLY A 186 -16.07 5.56 -0.30
C GLY A 186 -15.60 6.42 0.85
N ASP A 187 -14.45 7.09 0.70
CA ASP A 187 -13.85 7.92 1.75
C ASP A 187 -14.67 9.19 2.05
N THR A 188 -15.67 9.51 1.21
CA THR A 188 -16.69 10.50 1.53
C THR A 188 -17.42 10.17 2.83
N PHE A 189 -17.55 8.89 3.18
CA PHE A 189 -18.23 8.43 4.37
C PHE A 189 -17.26 8.02 5.48
N VAL A 190 -17.54 8.46 6.70
CA VAL A 190 -16.84 7.98 7.89
C VAL A 190 -17.19 6.51 8.08
N GLY A 191 -16.20 5.62 7.93
CA GLY A 191 -16.39 4.17 7.97
C GLY A 191 -16.71 3.52 6.61
N GLY A 192 -16.72 4.26 5.51
CA GLY A 192 -16.94 3.74 4.15
C GLY A 192 -18.42 3.55 3.77
N ILE A 193 -18.66 2.92 2.62
CA ILE A 193 -20.00 2.69 2.07
C ILE A 193 -20.42 1.24 2.33
N GLN A 194 -21.63 1.05 2.87
CA GLN A 194 -22.19 -0.27 3.11
C GLN A 194 -22.55 -1.00 1.80
N ALA A 195 -22.26 -2.30 1.72
CA ALA A 195 -22.79 -3.17 0.66
C ALA A 195 -24.32 -3.29 0.78
N GLY A 196 -25.06 -3.16 -0.32
CA GLY A 196 -26.53 -3.13 -0.33
C GLY A 196 -27.11 -1.71 -0.49
N ALA A 197 -26.28 -0.68 -0.31
CA ALA A 197 -26.76 0.68 -0.13
C ALA A 197 -26.89 1.46 -1.45
N LEU A 198 -26.28 0.95 -2.53
CA LEU A 198 -26.17 1.60 -3.83
C LEU A 198 -26.36 0.56 -4.94
N GLN A 199 -27.61 0.31 -5.33
CA GLN A 199 -27.90 -0.63 -6.43
C GLN A 199 -27.54 -0.03 -7.79
N ALA A 200 -26.52 -0.60 -8.43
CA ALA A 200 -26.07 -0.19 -9.74
C ALA A 200 -26.54 -1.10 -10.87
N LYS A 201 -27.02 -0.51 -11.97
CA LYS A 201 -27.29 -1.23 -13.24
C LYS A 201 -26.08 -1.30 -14.18
N ILE A 202 -24.99 -0.61 -13.83
CA ILE A 202 -23.74 -0.49 -14.58
C ILE A 202 -22.61 -0.95 -13.66
N LYS A 203 -21.50 -1.44 -14.23
CA LYS A 203 -20.29 -1.80 -13.49
C LYS A 203 -19.91 -0.68 -12.52
N THR A 204 -19.84 -0.99 -11.23
CA THR A 204 -19.51 -0.01 -10.19
C THR A 204 -18.24 -0.41 -9.48
N ILE A 205 -17.32 0.53 -9.33
CA ILE A 205 -15.99 0.36 -8.75
C ILE A 205 -15.93 1.20 -7.49
N LEU A 206 -15.64 0.58 -6.35
CA LEU A 206 -15.48 1.30 -5.09
C LEU A 206 -14.03 1.78 -4.95
N VAL A 207 -13.84 3.07 -4.66
CA VAL A 207 -12.53 3.68 -4.42
C VAL A 207 -12.43 4.06 -2.95
N THR A 208 -11.38 3.63 -2.25
CA THR A 208 -11.22 3.95 -0.82
C THR A 208 -9.75 3.99 -0.40
N ARG A 209 -9.43 4.75 0.65
CA ARG A 209 -8.15 4.72 1.37
C ARG A 209 -8.03 3.51 2.26
N ASN A 210 -9.14 3.09 2.87
CA ASN A 210 -9.17 2.02 3.85
C ASN A 210 -9.43 0.68 3.16
N PRO A 211 -8.80 -0.43 3.61
CA PRO A 211 -9.15 -1.74 3.07
C PRO A 211 -10.61 -2.05 3.42
N ILE A 212 -11.47 -2.14 2.42
CA ILE A 212 -12.83 -2.69 2.58
C ILE A 212 -12.75 -4.16 2.20
N GLU A 213 -12.92 -5.05 3.20
CA GLU A 213 -12.95 -6.47 2.93
C GLU A 213 -14.22 -6.85 2.14
N PRO A 214 -14.12 -7.80 1.19
CA PRO A 214 -15.26 -8.46 0.61
C PRO A 214 -16.12 -9.19 1.64
N SER A 215 -17.23 -8.57 2.06
CA SER A 215 -18.32 -9.30 2.69
C SER A 215 -18.96 -10.24 1.67
N GLU A 216 -19.47 -11.39 2.11
CA GLU A 216 -20.19 -12.36 1.26
C GLU A 216 -21.46 -11.77 0.60
N ASP A 217 -21.85 -10.55 0.97
CA ASP A 217 -22.93 -9.75 0.39
C ASP A 217 -22.46 -8.75 -0.71
N GLN A 218 -21.22 -8.83 -1.21
CA GLN A 218 -20.69 -8.00 -2.30
C GLN A 218 -21.28 -8.30 -3.70
N LYS A 219 -22.61 -8.34 -3.84
CA LYS A 219 -23.26 -8.43 -5.16
C LYS A 219 -23.35 -7.09 -5.90
N GLU A 220 -22.90 -5.97 -5.32
CA GLU A 220 -23.16 -4.62 -5.84
C GLU A 220 -21.97 -3.90 -6.47
N PHE A 221 -20.75 -4.08 -5.93
CA PHE A 221 -19.54 -3.52 -6.52
C PHE A 221 -18.82 -4.60 -7.32
N ALA A 222 -18.49 -4.30 -8.57
CA ALA A 222 -17.77 -5.22 -9.43
C ALA A 222 -16.30 -5.37 -8.98
N GLU A 223 -15.70 -4.27 -8.52
CA GLU A 223 -14.30 -4.21 -8.10
C GLU A 223 -14.11 -3.17 -6.99
N THR A 224 -13.06 -3.33 -6.17
CA THR A 224 -12.65 -2.36 -5.15
C THR A 224 -11.19 -1.97 -5.35
N ILE A 225 -10.94 -0.66 -5.46
CA ILE A 225 -9.64 -0.06 -5.65
C ILE A 225 -9.24 0.70 -4.39
N GLN A 226 -8.04 0.41 -3.92
CA GLN A 226 -7.47 1.11 -2.79
C GLN A 226 -6.48 2.18 -3.25
N VAL A 227 -6.69 3.43 -2.82
CA VAL A 227 -5.87 4.56 -3.24
C VAL A 227 -5.38 5.34 -2.02
N ARG A 228 -4.08 5.28 -1.74
CA ARG A 228 -3.42 6.13 -0.73
C ARG A 228 -3.10 7.51 -1.30
N SER A 229 -4.13 8.25 -1.71
CA SER A 229 -3.96 9.64 -2.13
C SER A 229 -4.21 10.53 -0.91
N PHE A 230 -3.13 11.01 -0.28
CA PHE A 230 -3.18 11.94 0.85
C PHE A 230 -3.62 13.36 0.47
N THR A 231 -4.02 13.58 -0.79
CA THR A 231 -4.64 14.83 -1.21
C THR A 231 -6.09 14.91 -0.73
N THR A 232 -6.50 16.07 -0.23
CA THR A 232 -7.90 16.40 0.07
C THR A 232 -8.66 16.87 -1.17
N GLN A 233 -7.97 17.02 -2.30
CA GLN A 233 -8.57 17.52 -3.52
C GLN A 233 -9.16 16.40 -4.39
N ARG A 234 -10.38 16.62 -4.84
CA ARG A 234 -11.22 15.63 -5.53
C ARG A 234 -10.62 15.14 -6.85
N MET A 235 -10.08 16.04 -7.68
CA MET A 235 -9.53 15.67 -8.99
C MET A 235 -8.23 14.86 -8.89
N ALA A 236 -7.37 15.15 -7.91
CA ALA A 236 -6.15 14.38 -7.70
C ALA A 236 -6.44 12.96 -7.17
N GLN A 237 -7.45 12.82 -6.28
CA GLN A 237 -7.96 11.51 -5.87
C GLN A 237 -8.51 10.72 -7.06
N LEU A 238 -9.27 11.40 -7.93
CA LEU A 238 -9.84 10.82 -9.14
C LEU A 238 -8.75 10.28 -10.08
N ARG A 239 -7.75 11.10 -10.41
CA ARG A 239 -6.62 10.69 -11.26
C ARG A 239 -5.89 9.49 -10.68
N SER A 240 -5.62 9.52 -9.37
CA SER A 240 -4.95 8.42 -8.67
C SER A 240 -5.77 7.13 -8.76
N ALA A 241 -7.10 7.21 -8.60
CA ALA A 241 -7.99 6.06 -8.69
C ALA A 241 -8.06 5.47 -10.09
N ILE A 242 -8.16 6.31 -11.13
CA ILE A 242 -8.16 5.86 -12.52
C ILE A 242 -6.81 5.22 -12.87
N LEU A 243 -5.70 5.80 -12.40
CA LEU A 243 -4.37 5.25 -12.60
C LEU A 243 -4.29 3.81 -12.06
N VAL A 244 -4.73 3.59 -10.82
CA VAL A 244 -4.76 2.25 -10.22
C VAL A 244 -5.74 1.31 -10.94
N ALA A 245 -6.87 1.84 -11.42
CA ALA A 245 -7.81 1.06 -12.21
C ALA A 245 -7.21 0.58 -13.54
N LEU A 246 -6.45 1.45 -14.21
CA LEU A 246 -5.72 1.13 -15.45
C LEU A 246 -4.63 0.11 -15.21
N THR A 247 -3.83 0.27 -14.14
CA THR A 247 -2.73 -0.66 -13.82
C THR A 247 -3.22 -2.06 -13.52
N ARG A 248 -4.41 -2.19 -12.93
CA ARG A 248 -5.07 -3.47 -12.66
C ARG A 248 -5.91 -4.01 -13.83
N GLY A 249 -6.04 -3.27 -14.93
CA GLY A 249 -6.89 -3.65 -16.06
C GLY A 249 -8.40 -3.65 -15.74
N ILE A 250 -8.82 -2.93 -14.70
CA ILE A 250 -10.23 -2.81 -14.30
C ILE A 250 -10.99 -1.90 -15.28
N VAL A 251 -10.30 -0.90 -15.82
CA VAL A 251 -10.79 0.00 -16.88
C VAL A 251 -9.77 0.02 -18.02
N ALA A 252 -10.24 0.25 -19.23
CA ALA A 252 -9.40 0.39 -20.42
C ALA A 252 -9.09 1.86 -20.73
N TYR A 253 -8.07 2.09 -21.55
CA TYR A 253 -7.64 3.44 -21.94
C TYR A 253 -8.72 4.25 -22.68
N ASN A 254 -9.55 3.57 -23.47
CA ASN A 254 -10.64 4.16 -24.24
C ASN A 254 -11.97 4.21 -23.49
N ASP A 255 -12.00 3.80 -22.21
CA ASP A 255 -13.20 3.88 -21.40
C ASP A 255 -13.50 5.32 -20.98
N ARG A 256 -14.80 5.60 -20.81
CA ARG A 256 -15.28 6.73 -20.01
C ARG A 256 -15.75 6.23 -18.66
N VAL A 257 -15.44 6.95 -17.60
CA VAL A 257 -15.85 6.61 -16.23
C VAL A 257 -16.62 7.77 -15.61
N CYS A 258 -17.72 7.45 -14.93
CA CYS A 258 -18.47 8.41 -14.14
C CYS A 258 -18.03 8.30 -12.68
N CYS A 259 -17.40 9.34 -12.14
CA CYS A 259 -16.94 9.40 -10.77
C CYS A 259 -17.97 10.12 -9.90
N ILE A 260 -18.31 9.55 -8.74
CA ILE A 260 -19.16 10.17 -7.72
C ILE A 260 -18.46 10.13 -6.36
N GLY A 261 -18.44 11.26 -5.68
CA GLY A 261 -17.76 11.41 -4.40
C GLY A 261 -18.11 12.72 -3.70
N GLY A 262 -17.30 13.05 -2.70
CA GLY A 262 -17.40 14.26 -1.91
C GLY A 262 -16.17 14.45 -1.05
N VAL A 263 -16.15 15.53 -0.25
CA VAL A 263 -15.07 15.76 0.73
C VAL A 263 -14.94 14.55 1.65
N THR A 264 -13.70 14.12 1.91
CA THR A 264 -13.43 12.99 2.81
C THR A 264 -14.08 13.20 4.18
N GLY A 265 -14.85 12.22 4.63
CA GLY A 265 -15.56 12.25 5.92
C GLY A 265 -16.76 13.20 6.01
N SER A 266 -17.20 13.84 4.90
CA SER A 266 -18.38 14.71 4.91
C SER A 266 -19.71 13.97 5.09
N ASN A 267 -19.71 12.64 4.88
CA ASN A 267 -20.89 11.79 4.78
C ASN A 267 -21.89 12.23 3.68
N GLN A 268 -21.46 13.05 2.72
CA GLN A 268 -22.31 13.59 1.67
C GLN A 268 -21.61 13.61 0.31
N PHE A 269 -22.24 13.00 -0.68
CA PHE A 269 -21.87 13.19 -2.07
C PHE A 269 -22.18 14.62 -2.50
N ASP A 270 -21.17 15.30 -3.05
CA ASP A 270 -21.27 16.67 -3.54
C ASP A 270 -20.70 16.83 -4.95
N THR A 271 -20.02 15.81 -5.47
CA THR A 271 -19.27 15.87 -6.72
C THR A 271 -19.62 14.71 -7.61
N LEU A 272 -19.88 15.05 -8.87
CA LEU A 272 -20.08 14.13 -9.97
C LEU A 272 -19.23 14.60 -11.16
N ALA A 273 -18.44 13.70 -11.72
CA ALA A 273 -17.56 14.00 -12.84
C ALA A 273 -17.59 12.87 -13.87
N VAL A 274 -17.63 13.21 -15.15
CA VAL A 274 -17.39 12.25 -16.24
C VAL A 274 -15.97 12.46 -16.72
N VAL A 275 -15.19 11.39 -16.75
CA VAL A 275 -13.79 11.43 -17.18
C VAL A 275 -13.59 10.51 -18.36
N ASP A 276 -13.11 11.12 -19.44
CA ASP A 276 -12.63 10.44 -20.63
C ASP A 276 -11.16 10.10 -20.40
N ILE A 277 -10.86 8.81 -20.21
CA ILE A 277 -9.53 8.35 -19.81
C ILE A 277 -8.50 8.66 -20.89
N GLU A 278 -8.89 8.52 -22.16
CA GLU A 278 -8.01 8.80 -23.29
C GLU A 278 -7.52 10.24 -23.25
N ARG A 279 -8.45 11.19 -23.06
CA ARG A 279 -8.14 12.62 -22.99
C ARG A 279 -7.37 13.00 -21.72
N GLU A 280 -7.76 12.46 -20.57
CA GLU A 280 -7.15 12.81 -19.29
C GLU A 280 -5.70 12.30 -19.16
N PHE A 281 -5.42 11.12 -19.74
CA PHE A 281 -4.10 10.46 -19.68
C PHE A 281 -3.34 10.50 -21.01
N GLN A 282 -3.80 11.29 -21.99
CA GLN A 282 -3.23 11.36 -23.34
C GLN A 282 -1.72 11.63 -23.33
N SER A 283 -1.29 12.54 -22.45
CA SER A 283 0.11 12.94 -22.34
C SER A 283 1.01 11.76 -21.99
N VAL A 284 0.62 10.94 -21.01
CA VAL A 284 1.43 9.82 -20.52
C VAL A 284 1.40 8.62 -21.45
N LEU A 285 0.23 8.39 -22.06
CA LEU A 285 -0.02 7.16 -22.80
C LEU A 285 0.45 7.25 -24.26
N THR A 286 0.70 8.44 -24.80
CA THR A 286 1.37 8.64 -26.12
C THR A 286 0.79 7.78 -27.26
N GLY A 287 -0.52 7.53 -27.25
CA GLY A 287 -1.20 6.68 -28.24
C GLY A 287 -1.03 5.16 -28.04
N GLN A 288 -0.36 4.72 -26.97
CA GLN A 288 -0.27 3.33 -26.59
C GLN A 288 -1.28 2.99 -25.48
N SER A 289 -1.83 1.78 -25.54
CA SER A 289 -2.88 1.33 -24.63
C SER A 289 -2.39 0.92 -23.23
N GLN A 290 -1.06 0.81 -23.03
CA GLN A 290 -0.48 0.31 -21.79
C GLN A 290 0.40 1.36 -21.10
N LEU A 291 0.02 1.67 -19.86
CA LEU A 291 0.77 2.55 -18.96
C LEU A 291 2.03 1.87 -18.41
N LEU A 292 1.84 0.64 -17.91
CA LEU A 292 2.87 -0.14 -17.25
C LEU A 292 3.85 -0.73 -18.28
N PRO A 293 5.17 -0.63 -18.04
CA PRO A 293 6.13 -1.51 -18.70
C PRO A 293 5.78 -2.99 -18.46
N GLU A 294 6.12 -3.86 -19.41
CA GLU A 294 5.79 -5.29 -19.35
C GLU A 294 6.38 -6.01 -18.13
N ASP A 295 7.53 -5.55 -17.62
CA ASP A 295 8.21 -6.13 -16.47
C ASP A 295 7.68 -5.61 -15.13
N VAL A 296 6.86 -4.55 -15.11
CA VAL A 296 6.39 -3.89 -13.89
C VAL A 296 5.02 -4.41 -13.46
N LYS A 297 4.97 -4.99 -12.26
CA LYS A 297 3.71 -5.39 -11.62
C LYS A 297 2.95 -4.17 -11.10
N ALA A 298 1.62 -4.19 -11.28
CA ALA A 298 0.74 -3.11 -10.81
C ALA A 298 0.91 -2.81 -9.31
N GLU A 299 0.99 -3.85 -8.47
CA GLU A 299 1.17 -3.71 -7.02
C GLU A 299 2.46 -2.98 -6.62
N VAL A 300 3.52 -3.11 -7.43
CA VAL A 300 4.80 -2.44 -7.19
C VAL A 300 4.65 -0.95 -7.46
N LEU A 301 4.04 -0.58 -8.59
CA LEU A 301 3.78 0.83 -8.90
C LEU A 301 2.86 1.47 -7.84
N GLU A 302 1.78 0.79 -7.47
CA GLU A 302 0.85 1.24 -6.43
C GLU A 302 1.57 1.50 -5.11
N ARG A 303 2.48 0.60 -4.73
CA ARG A 303 3.26 0.72 -3.50
C ARG A 303 4.27 1.87 -3.57
N VAL A 304 4.96 2.05 -4.69
CA VAL A 304 5.92 3.17 -4.86
C VAL A 304 5.18 4.51 -4.84
N ILE A 305 4.01 4.62 -5.47
CA ILE A 305 3.18 5.84 -5.41
C ILE A 305 2.74 6.11 -3.98
N ALA A 306 2.32 5.07 -3.23
CA ALA A 306 1.94 5.22 -1.83
C ALA A 306 3.10 5.77 -0.99
N VAL A 307 4.29 5.17 -1.09
CA VAL A 307 5.50 5.62 -0.36
C VAL A 307 5.89 7.04 -0.77
N ALA A 308 5.86 7.36 -2.07
CA ALA A 308 6.15 8.70 -2.58
C ALA A 308 5.17 9.75 -2.04
N THR A 309 3.90 9.39 -1.90
CA THR A 309 2.87 10.29 -1.37
C THR A 309 2.98 10.46 0.16
N GLU A 310 3.33 9.40 0.89
CA GLU A 310 3.65 9.47 2.33
C GLU A 310 4.84 10.41 2.57
N LEU A 311 5.92 10.23 1.81
CA LEU A 311 7.10 11.11 1.83
C LEU A 311 6.76 12.56 1.52
N ALA A 312 5.88 12.80 0.55
CA ALA A 312 5.45 14.15 0.19
C ALA A 312 4.70 14.86 1.34
N VAL A 313 3.96 14.12 2.16
CA VAL A 313 3.10 14.68 3.22
C VAL A 313 3.80 14.76 4.56
N GLU A 314 4.43 13.66 4.98
CA GLU A 314 5.10 13.53 6.28
C GLU A 314 6.53 14.06 6.23
N GLY A 315 7.17 13.94 5.07
CA GLY A 315 8.60 14.18 4.94
C GLY A 315 9.42 13.22 5.80
N ARG A 316 10.58 13.68 6.26
CA ARG A 316 11.40 13.01 7.28
C ARG A 316 11.56 13.95 8.46
N GLU A 317 11.25 13.49 9.67
CA GLU A 317 11.33 14.32 10.89
C GLU A 317 10.56 15.65 10.74
N GLY A 318 9.45 15.62 9.98
CA GLY A 318 8.62 16.80 9.69
C GLY A 318 9.18 17.75 8.63
N ARG A 319 10.31 17.42 7.97
CA ARG A 319 10.90 18.21 6.90
C ARG A 319 10.60 17.61 5.53
N PRO A 320 10.22 18.41 4.52
CA PRO A 320 10.01 17.93 3.17
C PRO A 320 11.27 17.24 2.61
N VAL A 321 11.10 16.05 2.04
CA VAL A 321 12.18 15.32 1.38
C VAL A 321 11.83 15.16 -0.10
N GLY A 322 12.78 15.52 -0.96
CA GLY A 322 12.67 15.29 -2.39
C GLY A 322 13.32 13.96 -2.74
N CYS A 323 12.67 13.15 -3.55
CA CYS A 323 13.11 11.79 -3.86
C CYS A 323 12.82 11.44 -5.32
N LEU A 324 13.60 10.52 -5.89
CA LEU A 324 13.37 9.95 -7.22
C LEU A 324 13.33 8.42 -7.11
N PHE A 325 12.22 7.84 -7.55
CA PHE A 325 12.07 6.40 -7.73
C PHE A 325 12.08 6.06 -9.21
N VAL A 326 12.86 5.06 -9.62
CA VAL A 326 12.88 4.54 -10.99
C VAL A 326 12.49 3.07 -10.93
N VAL A 327 11.43 2.71 -11.66
CA VAL A 327 10.77 1.39 -11.58
C VAL A 327 10.71 0.74 -12.95
N GLY A 328 11.28 -0.46 -13.07
CA GLY A 328 11.33 -1.25 -14.30
C GLY A 328 12.63 -1.06 -15.09
N ASP A 329 12.89 -2.01 -16.01
CA ASP A 329 14.10 -2.14 -16.83
C ASP A 329 15.40 -1.82 -16.07
N SER A 330 15.57 -2.45 -14.89
CA SER A 330 16.66 -2.12 -13.97
C SER A 330 18.05 -2.33 -14.57
N ASP A 331 18.21 -3.31 -15.47
CA ASP A 331 19.48 -3.56 -16.16
C ASP A 331 19.89 -2.37 -17.03
N ARG A 332 18.94 -1.79 -17.77
CA ARG A 332 19.19 -0.60 -18.59
C ARG A 332 19.34 0.66 -17.75
N VAL A 333 18.56 0.79 -16.67
CA VAL A 333 18.71 1.91 -15.72
C VAL A 333 20.09 1.88 -15.07
N GLU A 334 20.60 0.70 -14.70
CA GLU A 334 21.92 0.55 -14.09
C GLU A 334 23.04 1.03 -15.03
N GLN A 335 22.96 0.69 -16.33
CA GLN A 335 23.88 1.20 -17.37
C GLN A 335 23.83 2.73 -17.54
N LEU A 336 22.69 3.34 -17.20
CA LEU A 336 22.46 4.78 -17.27
C LEU A 336 22.64 5.46 -15.91
N SER A 337 23.25 4.79 -14.93
CA SER A 337 23.41 5.32 -13.59
C SER A 337 24.80 5.07 -13.02
N LYS A 338 25.18 5.87 -12.02
CA LYS A 338 26.38 5.64 -11.21
C LYS A 338 26.06 5.82 -9.73
N PRO A 339 26.59 4.96 -8.83
CA PRO A 339 26.43 5.17 -7.39
C PRO A 339 27.08 6.48 -6.94
N LEU A 340 26.34 7.34 -6.23
CA LEU A 340 26.89 8.50 -5.51
C LEU A 340 27.45 8.10 -4.14
N VAL A 341 26.84 7.08 -3.56
CA VAL A 341 27.20 6.50 -2.27
C VAL A 341 27.25 4.98 -2.38
N LEU A 342 27.82 4.33 -1.37
CA LEU A 342 27.73 2.87 -1.25
C LEU A 342 26.25 2.45 -1.19
N ASN A 343 25.91 1.41 -1.94
CA ASN A 343 24.54 0.93 -2.03
C ASN A 343 24.12 0.29 -0.69
N PRO A 344 23.14 0.86 0.04
CA PRO A 344 22.74 0.34 1.34
C PRO A 344 21.91 -0.95 1.23
N PHE A 345 21.43 -1.31 0.04
CA PHE A 345 20.66 -2.53 -0.20
C PHE A 345 21.54 -3.72 -0.64
N TYR A 346 22.83 -3.51 -0.86
CA TYR A 346 23.75 -4.57 -1.26
C TYR A 346 23.94 -5.60 -0.15
N GLY A 347 23.96 -6.88 -0.50
CA GLY A 347 24.17 -7.99 0.45
C GLY A 347 22.90 -8.48 1.16
N TYR A 348 21.78 -7.77 1.08
CA TYR A 348 20.50 -8.21 1.64
C TYR A 348 19.71 -9.09 0.65
N LYS A 349 18.94 -10.02 1.20
CA LYS A 349 18.07 -10.89 0.39
C LYS A 349 17.03 -10.06 -0.34
N GLU A 350 16.66 -10.48 -1.55
CA GLU A 350 15.66 -9.77 -2.38
C GLU A 350 14.32 -9.58 -1.66
N GLU A 351 13.90 -10.57 -0.86
CA GLU A 351 12.66 -10.48 -0.07
C GLU A 351 12.70 -9.41 1.02
N ASP A 352 13.87 -9.21 1.64
CA ASP A 352 14.04 -8.22 2.69
C ASP A 352 14.06 -6.81 2.13
N ARG A 353 14.59 -6.64 0.92
CA ARG A 353 14.66 -5.36 0.18
C ARG A 353 13.56 -5.18 -0.88
N ASN A 354 12.45 -5.89 -0.76
CA ASN A 354 11.30 -5.69 -1.65
C ASN A 354 10.43 -4.54 -1.14
N ILE A 355 10.01 -3.61 -2.00
CA ILE A 355 9.17 -2.45 -1.63
C ILE A 355 7.78 -2.86 -1.13
N LEU A 356 7.31 -4.05 -1.50
CA LEU A 356 6.07 -4.65 -0.99
C LEU A 356 6.21 -5.14 0.45
N ASN A 357 7.44 -5.28 0.95
CA ASN A 357 7.69 -5.60 2.35
C ASN A 357 7.24 -4.41 3.23
N PRO A 358 6.31 -4.60 4.18
CA PRO A 358 5.83 -3.52 5.04
C PRO A 358 6.91 -2.91 5.94
N PHE A 359 7.99 -3.64 6.25
CA PHE A 359 9.11 -3.12 7.06
C PHE A 359 10.03 -2.19 6.28
N MET A 360 9.83 -2.07 4.96
CA MET A 360 10.63 -1.23 4.08
C MET A 360 10.31 0.27 4.21
N ASP A 361 9.19 0.63 4.85
CA ASP A 361 8.73 2.02 4.93
C ASP A 361 9.76 2.95 5.56
N GLU A 362 10.23 2.61 6.77
CA GLU A 362 11.20 3.43 7.48
C GLU A 362 12.57 3.40 6.80
N THR A 363 12.98 2.26 6.23
CA THR A 363 14.24 2.16 5.47
C THR A 363 14.24 3.07 4.25
N VAL A 364 13.14 3.08 3.48
CA VAL A 364 13.03 3.95 2.31
C VAL A 364 12.92 5.41 2.74
N LYS A 365 12.18 5.72 3.82
CA LYS A 365 12.12 7.08 4.37
C LYS A 365 13.50 7.57 4.81
N GLU A 366 14.26 6.74 5.53
CA GLU A 366 15.61 7.08 5.98
C GLU A 366 16.53 7.36 4.79
N TYR A 367 16.57 6.45 3.81
CA TYR A 367 17.43 6.58 2.63
C TYR A 367 16.93 7.59 1.60
N SER A 368 15.68 8.05 1.69
CA SER A 368 15.16 9.11 0.80
C SER A 368 15.86 10.45 1.00
N SER A 369 16.55 10.63 2.12
CA SER A 369 17.39 11.79 2.39
C SER A 369 18.72 11.80 1.62
N ILE A 370 19.12 10.65 1.08
CA ILE A 370 20.34 10.51 0.29
C ILE A 370 20.08 11.09 -1.11
N ASP A 371 21.09 11.77 -1.68
CA ASP A 371 20.97 12.26 -3.04
C ASP A 371 21.08 11.14 -4.08
N GLY A 372 20.32 11.26 -5.17
CA GLY A 372 20.18 10.25 -6.21
C GLY A 372 18.80 9.58 -6.23
N ALA A 373 18.71 8.50 -6.99
CA ALA A 373 17.50 7.73 -7.22
C ALA A 373 17.51 6.40 -6.45
N PHE A 374 16.31 5.93 -6.10
CA PHE A 374 16.06 4.51 -5.86
C PHE A 374 15.85 3.82 -7.22
N VAL A 375 16.56 2.72 -7.45
CA VAL A 375 16.32 1.85 -8.61
C VAL A 375 15.58 0.61 -8.12
N ILE A 376 14.41 0.34 -8.70
CA ILE A 376 13.49 -0.72 -8.28
C ILE A 376 13.15 -1.58 -9.49
N ARG A 377 13.30 -2.90 -9.34
CA ARG A 377 12.86 -3.86 -10.34
C ARG A 377 11.34 -3.90 -10.44
N GLY A 378 10.82 -4.31 -11.59
CA GLY A 378 9.38 -4.40 -11.81
C GLY A 378 8.64 -5.43 -10.91
N ASP A 379 9.37 -6.33 -10.24
CA ASP A 379 8.86 -7.24 -9.22
C ASP A 379 8.98 -6.72 -7.78
N GLY A 380 9.48 -5.48 -7.61
CA GLY A 380 9.50 -4.76 -6.34
C GLY A 380 10.84 -4.78 -5.60
N VAL A 381 11.84 -5.52 -6.07
CA VAL A 381 13.16 -5.56 -5.42
C VAL A 381 13.85 -4.20 -5.58
N VAL A 382 14.22 -3.56 -4.46
CA VAL A 382 15.03 -2.34 -4.45
C VAL A 382 16.48 -2.74 -4.73
N VAL A 383 16.97 -2.35 -5.91
CA VAL A 383 18.32 -2.65 -6.38
C VAL A 383 19.32 -1.75 -5.70
N SER A 384 19.04 -0.44 -5.65
CA SER A 384 19.92 0.56 -5.07
C SER A 384 19.17 1.78 -4.54
N ALA A 385 19.84 2.53 -3.66
CA ALA A 385 19.54 3.91 -3.34
C ALA A 385 20.79 4.77 -3.52
N GLY A 386 20.59 6.05 -3.83
CA GLY A 386 21.66 7.00 -4.07
C GLY A 386 22.34 6.84 -5.43
N SER A 387 21.58 6.43 -6.45
CA SER A 387 22.10 6.30 -7.83
C SER A 387 21.92 7.61 -8.61
N LEU A 388 23.02 8.20 -9.07
CA LEU A 388 22.99 9.32 -10.01
C LEU A 388 22.58 8.83 -11.38
N ILE A 389 21.44 9.31 -11.86
CA ILE A 389 20.97 9.05 -13.22
C ILE A 389 21.75 9.95 -14.20
N GLN A 390 22.40 9.34 -15.18
CA GLN A 390 23.21 9.99 -16.21
C GLN A 390 22.55 9.95 -17.60
N ALA A 391 21.25 9.65 -17.66
CA ALA A 391 20.48 9.71 -18.90
C ALA A 391 20.42 11.15 -19.43
N VAL A 392 20.59 11.31 -20.74
CA VAL A 392 20.52 12.60 -21.43
C VAL A 392 19.25 12.65 -22.25
N ASP A 393 18.47 13.71 -22.09
CA ASP A 393 17.34 14.04 -22.95
C ASP A 393 17.59 15.41 -23.58
N THR A 394 17.89 15.42 -24.87
CA THR A 394 18.18 16.66 -25.62
C THR A 394 16.93 17.28 -26.24
N ASN A 395 15.80 16.59 -26.25
CA ASN A 395 14.63 16.99 -27.02
C ASN A 395 13.42 17.41 -26.16
N ASN A 396 13.32 16.95 -24.91
CA ASN A 396 12.24 17.42 -24.02
C ASN A 396 12.68 18.63 -23.18
N VAL A 397 11.99 19.75 -23.39
CA VAL A 397 12.10 20.93 -22.52
C VAL A 397 11.08 20.84 -21.41
N LEU A 398 11.54 20.62 -20.19
CA LEU A 398 10.68 20.64 -19.01
C LEU A 398 10.21 22.08 -18.69
N PRO A 399 8.99 22.25 -18.17
CA PRO A 399 8.53 23.54 -17.66
C PRO A 399 9.49 24.16 -16.63
N SER A 400 9.53 25.48 -16.58
CA SER A 400 10.34 26.21 -15.59
C SER A 400 9.90 25.88 -14.16
N GLY A 401 10.87 25.86 -13.24
CA GLY A 401 10.65 25.51 -11.83
C GLY A 401 10.77 24.02 -11.49
N LEU A 402 11.13 23.17 -12.45
CA LEU A 402 11.45 21.76 -12.24
C LEU A 402 12.97 21.58 -12.09
N GLY A 403 13.39 20.97 -10.98
CA GLY A 403 14.81 20.75 -10.66
C GLY A 403 15.44 19.52 -11.33
N THR A 404 16.71 19.24 -11.01
CA THR A 404 17.54 18.18 -11.61
C THR A 404 16.91 16.78 -11.56
N ARG A 405 16.21 16.42 -10.47
CA ARG A 405 15.52 15.12 -10.36
C ARG A 405 14.39 14.94 -11.38
N HIS A 406 13.72 16.03 -11.77
CA HIS A 406 12.68 15.98 -12.81
C HIS A 406 13.30 15.76 -14.19
N ALA A 407 14.41 16.45 -14.48
CA ALA A 407 15.16 16.25 -15.72
C ALA A 407 15.69 14.80 -15.83
N ALA A 408 16.25 14.28 -14.73
CA ALA A 408 16.68 12.90 -14.64
C ALA A 408 15.51 11.91 -14.87
N ALA A 409 14.37 12.14 -14.22
CA ALA A 409 13.17 11.31 -14.37
C ALA A 409 12.63 11.30 -15.82
N SER A 410 12.58 12.47 -16.46
CA SER A 410 12.21 12.59 -17.88
C SER A 410 13.14 11.76 -18.74
N ALA A 411 14.45 11.99 -18.62
CA ALA A 411 15.46 11.35 -19.45
C ALA A 411 15.50 9.83 -19.27
N VAL A 412 15.50 9.33 -18.03
CA VAL A 412 15.59 7.89 -17.77
C VAL A 412 14.31 7.15 -18.18
N SER A 413 13.14 7.75 -17.96
CA SER A 413 11.86 7.12 -18.37
C SER A 413 11.73 6.99 -19.88
N LEU A 414 12.37 7.88 -20.65
CA LEU A 414 12.49 7.78 -22.10
C LEU A 414 13.55 6.76 -22.51
N ALA A 415 14.76 6.89 -21.97
CA ALA A 415 15.93 6.14 -22.36
C ALA A 415 15.84 4.65 -21.99
N ALA A 416 15.25 4.31 -20.85
CA ALA A 416 15.12 2.95 -20.34
C ALA A 416 13.69 2.39 -20.44
N GLN A 417 12.74 3.12 -21.02
CA GLN A 417 11.33 2.71 -21.08
C GLN A 417 10.77 2.26 -19.70
N CYS A 418 11.27 2.82 -18.60
CA CYS A 418 10.82 2.58 -17.24
C CYS A 418 9.74 3.61 -16.82
N ILE A 419 9.27 3.50 -15.57
CA ILE A 419 8.49 4.54 -14.89
C ILE A 419 9.43 5.29 -13.93
N ALA A 420 9.35 6.61 -13.87
CA ALA A 420 10.02 7.40 -12.84
C ALA A 420 9.01 8.20 -12.02
N ILE A 421 9.15 8.22 -10.70
CA ILE A 421 8.29 8.99 -9.79
C ILE A 421 9.17 9.95 -8.99
N VAL A 422 8.84 11.24 -9.07
CA VAL A 422 9.56 12.30 -8.39
C VAL A 422 8.69 12.87 -7.27
N VAL A 423 9.27 12.99 -6.09
CA VAL A 423 8.75 13.80 -4.98
C VAL A 423 9.54 15.11 -4.95
N SER A 424 8.85 16.24 -5.07
CA SER A 424 9.45 17.56 -4.99
C SER A 424 9.63 17.99 -3.54
N SER A 425 10.85 18.37 -3.16
CA SER A 425 11.14 18.91 -1.81
C SER A 425 10.55 20.30 -1.58
N SER A 426 10.40 21.11 -2.63
CA SER A 426 9.93 22.50 -2.49
C SER A 426 8.41 22.63 -2.52
N THR A 427 7.72 21.70 -3.19
CA THR A 427 6.25 21.78 -3.39
C THR A 427 5.49 20.60 -2.83
N SER A 428 6.17 19.59 -2.27
CA SER A 428 5.59 18.30 -1.86
C SER A 428 4.76 17.65 -2.97
N GLN A 429 5.05 17.97 -4.23
CA GLN A 429 4.32 17.45 -5.37
C GLN A 429 4.93 16.11 -5.81
N VAL A 430 4.07 15.13 -6.06
CA VAL A 430 4.42 13.83 -6.62
C VAL A 430 4.08 13.84 -8.10
N MET A 431 5.07 13.53 -8.93
CA MET A 431 4.95 13.49 -10.40
C MET A 431 5.40 12.13 -10.91
N LEU A 432 4.62 11.54 -11.80
CA LEU A 432 4.97 10.35 -12.56
C LEU A 432 5.49 10.75 -13.93
N PHE A 433 6.56 10.10 -14.38
CA PHE A 433 7.16 10.24 -15.68
C PHE A 433 7.13 8.90 -16.41
N ARG A 434 6.64 8.93 -17.65
CA ARG A 434 6.65 7.79 -18.57
C ARG A 434 7.04 8.29 -19.94
N ARG A 435 8.08 7.69 -20.54
CA ARG A 435 8.57 8.07 -21.87
C ARG A 435 8.88 9.57 -22.02
N GLY A 436 9.44 10.18 -20.97
CA GLY A 436 9.73 11.61 -20.93
C GLY A 436 8.54 12.51 -20.67
N VAL A 437 7.31 11.98 -20.61
CA VAL A 437 6.11 12.79 -20.35
C VAL A 437 5.73 12.76 -18.88
N MET A 438 5.44 13.94 -18.34
CA MET A 438 5.09 14.14 -16.93
C MET A 438 3.56 14.10 -16.69
N LEU A 439 3.17 13.51 -15.57
CA LEU A 439 1.82 13.51 -15.01
C LEU A 439 1.86 13.84 -13.51
N PRO A 440 1.30 14.99 -13.11
CA PRO A 440 1.11 15.30 -11.71
C PRO A 440 0.12 14.32 -11.05
N LEU A 441 0.58 13.59 -10.04
CA LEU A 441 -0.26 12.71 -9.21
C LEU A 441 -0.86 13.46 -8.02
N THR A 442 -0.11 14.43 -7.49
CA THR A 442 -0.60 15.36 -6.47
C THR A 442 -0.44 16.81 -6.93
N GLU A 443 -1.07 17.73 -6.20
CA GLU A 443 -0.93 19.16 -6.43
C GLU A 443 0.23 19.76 -5.62
N LYS A 444 0.65 20.97 -6.01
CA LYS A 444 1.63 21.75 -5.24
C LYS A 444 0.99 22.15 -3.91
N ARG A 445 1.63 21.78 -2.80
CA ARG A 445 1.29 22.31 -1.48
C ARG A 445 1.81 23.76 -1.44
N ARG A 446 0.91 24.72 -1.20
CA ARG A 446 1.26 26.14 -1.06
C ARG A 446 1.91 26.42 0.28
#